data_AF-X1K6C4-F1
#
_entry.id   AF-X1K6C4-F1
#
_cell.length_a   1.000
_cell.length_b   1.000
_cell.length_c   1.000
_cell.angle_alpha   90.00
_cell.angle_beta   90.00
_cell.angle_gamma   90.00
#
_symmetry.space_group_name_H-M   'P 1'
#
loop_
_entity.id
_entity.type
_entity.pdbx_description
1 polymer ?
#
loop_
_entity_poly.entity_id
_entity_poly.type
_entity_poly.pdbx_seq_one_letter_code
_entity_poly.pdbx_strand_id
1 'polypeptide(L)'
;MEYFKYFKVTGAASKTEYDAGLTSSAEAPKRLKSIMINVVAREDNKIQGWLEREKVFELPDALIDTQELAAADTPPLSMNALNEIPVGVDMPVGTTFKVALESGTTESDLYGAYRY
;
A
#
# COMPACT_ATOMS: atom_id res chain seq x y z
N MET A 1 7.49 -14.76 -14.95
CA MET A 1 6.07 -14.36 -14.80
C MET A 1 6.02 -13.45 -13.59
N GLU A 2 5.31 -12.33 -13.66
CA GLU A 2 5.20 -11.41 -12.53
C GLU A 2 3.93 -11.72 -11.75
N TYR A 3 4.02 -11.75 -10.43
CA TYR A 3 2.92 -12.05 -9.54
C TYR A 3 2.43 -10.78 -8.86
N PHE A 4 1.12 -10.74 -8.64
CA PHE A 4 0.46 -9.65 -7.96
C PHE A 4 -0.30 -10.20 -6.74
N LYS A 5 -0.05 -9.61 -5.58
CA LYS A 5 -0.83 -9.90 -4.36
C LYS A 5 -1.59 -8.65 -3.97
N TYR A 6 -2.91 -8.71 -4.10
CA TYR A 6 -3.82 -7.66 -3.63
C TYR A 6 -3.72 -7.46 -2.10
N PHE A 7 -3.86 -6.22 -1.67
CA PHE A 7 -4.05 -5.85 -0.28
C PHE A 7 -5.05 -4.69 -0.15
N LYS A 8 -5.66 -4.60 1.03
CA LYS A 8 -6.48 -3.48 1.48
C LYS A 8 -6.04 -3.10 2.89
N VAL A 9 -5.93 -1.82 3.15
CA VAL A 9 -5.81 -1.25 4.50
C VAL A 9 -7.06 -0.42 4.74
N THR A 10 -7.84 -0.80 5.76
CA THR A 10 -8.93 0.03 6.26
C THR A 10 -8.33 1.04 7.23
N GLY A 11 -8.41 2.33 6.91
CA GLY A 11 -7.92 3.37 7.81
C GLY A 11 -8.78 3.49 9.06
N ALA A 12 -8.19 4.02 10.12
CA ALA A 12 -8.90 4.33 11.36
C ALA A 12 -8.40 5.68 11.89
N ALA A 13 -9.32 6.53 12.37
CA ALA A 13 -8.98 7.89 12.73
C ALA A 13 -7.86 7.94 13.78
N SER A 14 -6.84 8.74 13.51
CA SER A 14 -5.68 8.97 14.36
C SER A 14 -4.89 7.70 14.72
N LYS A 15 -4.87 6.72 13.80
CA LYS A 15 -4.16 5.45 13.97
C LYS A 15 -3.32 5.10 12.75
N THR A 16 -2.34 4.22 12.97
CA THR A 16 -1.59 3.55 11.92
C THR A 16 -2.10 2.13 11.78
N GLU A 17 -2.71 1.83 10.65
CA GLU A 17 -3.20 0.49 10.31
C GLU A 17 -2.28 -0.17 9.29
N TYR A 18 -2.10 -1.49 9.42
CA TYR A 18 -1.19 -2.28 8.59
C TYR A 18 -1.94 -3.33 7.81
N ASP A 19 -1.47 -3.62 6.60
CA ASP A 19 -1.95 -4.77 5.86
C ASP A 19 -1.39 -6.11 6.41
N ALA A 20 -1.83 -7.22 5.82
CA ALA A 20 -1.34 -8.55 6.15
C ALA A 20 0.13 -8.77 5.71
N GLY A 21 0.59 -8.03 4.70
CA GLY A 21 1.96 -8.04 4.20
C GLY A 21 2.23 -9.10 3.13
N LEU A 22 3.40 -8.98 2.51
CA LEU A 22 4.02 -9.97 1.64
C LEU A 22 5.14 -10.67 2.42
N THR A 23 5.07 -11.98 2.60
CA THR A 23 6.13 -12.77 3.26
C THR A 23 6.91 -13.60 2.25
N SER A 24 8.24 -13.59 2.37
CA SER A 24 9.18 -14.43 1.60
C SER A 24 9.50 -15.70 2.39
N SER A 25 9.42 -16.88 1.77
CA SER A 25 9.72 -18.17 2.41
C SER A 25 10.82 -18.92 1.67
N ALA A 26 11.39 -19.97 2.28
CA ALA A 26 12.45 -20.77 1.65
C ALA A 26 11.95 -21.50 0.40
N GLU A 27 10.69 -21.93 0.42
CA GLU A 27 10.04 -22.64 -0.69
C GLU A 27 9.56 -21.69 -1.80
N ALA A 28 9.28 -20.43 -1.45
CA ALA A 28 8.83 -19.39 -2.35
C ALA A 28 9.54 -18.07 -2.03
N PRO A 29 10.82 -17.92 -2.43
CA PRO A 29 11.55 -16.68 -2.26
C PRO A 29 10.91 -15.58 -3.12
N LYS A 30 10.71 -14.40 -2.55
CA LYS A 30 10.07 -13.27 -3.23
C LYS A 30 11.01 -12.09 -3.30
N ARG A 31 10.86 -11.31 -4.37
CA ARG A 31 11.53 -10.02 -4.54
C ARG A 31 10.49 -8.96 -4.80
N LEU A 32 10.36 -7.98 -3.93
CA LEU A 32 9.40 -6.89 -4.12
C LEU A 32 9.97 -5.91 -5.15
N LYS A 33 9.33 -5.83 -6.32
CA LYS A 33 9.70 -4.87 -7.36
C LYS A 33 9.09 -3.51 -7.07
N SER A 34 7.78 -3.49 -6.87
CA SER A 34 7.01 -2.27 -6.66
C SER A 34 5.72 -2.56 -5.91
N ILE A 35 5.12 -1.50 -5.41
CA ILE A 35 3.76 -1.51 -4.90
C ILE A 35 2.92 -0.59 -5.79
N MET A 36 1.71 -1.02 -6.10
CA MET A 36 0.72 -0.20 -6.76
C MET A 36 -0.31 0.21 -5.73
N ILE A 37 -0.62 1.50 -5.66
CA ILE A 37 -1.49 2.05 -4.64
C ILE A 37 -2.53 3.02 -5.20
N ASN A 38 -3.67 3.06 -4.52
CA ASN A 38 -4.72 4.04 -4.70
C ASN A 38 -5.43 4.28 -3.36
N VAL A 39 -5.71 5.55 -3.05
CA VAL A 39 -6.41 5.98 -1.83
C VAL A 39 -7.83 6.41 -2.15
N VAL A 40 -8.78 6.14 -1.26
CA VAL A 40 -10.20 6.51 -1.49
C VAL A 40 -10.41 8.01 -1.45
N ALA A 41 -9.79 8.67 -0.48
CA ALA A 41 -9.80 10.10 -0.31
C ALA A 41 -8.44 10.57 0.21
N ARG A 42 -8.08 11.81 -0.14
CA ARG A 42 -6.88 12.48 0.40
C ARG A 42 -7.30 13.21 1.66
N GLU A 43 -6.84 12.73 2.80
CA GLU A 43 -7.25 13.23 4.13
C GLU A 43 -6.00 13.52 4.99
N ASP A 44 -4.95 14.02 4.34
CA ASP A 44 -3.61 14.27 4.93
C ASP A 44 -3.00 13.01 5.58
N ASN A 45 -3.24 11.84 4.99
CA ASN A 45 -2.71 10.57 5.49
C ASN A 45 -1.26 10.34 5.04
N LYS A 46 -0.52 9.55 5.81
CA LYS A 46 0.82 9.07 5.40
C LYS A 46 0.76 7.60 5.01
N ILE A 47 1.27 7.30 3.83
CA ILE A 47 1.43 5.94 3.31
C ILE A 47 2.86 5.52 3.57
N GLN A 48 3.03 4.36 4.21
CA GLN A 48 4.33 3.88 4.64
C GLN A 48 4.58 2.45 4.16
N GLY A 49 5.83 2.16 3.79
CA GLY A 49 6.30 0.82 3.51
C GLY A 49 7.29 0.36 4.57
N TRP A 50 7.06 -0.82 5.13
CA TRP A 50 7.85 -1.38 6.21
C TRP A 50 8.43 -2.73 5.82
N LEU A 51 9.74 -2.91 5.94
CA LEU A 51 10.38 -4.22 5.95
C LEU A 51 10.66 -4.58 7.41
N GLU A 52 9.88 -5.51 7.97
CA GLU A 52 9.91 -5.82 9.41
C GLU A 52 9.67 -4.59 10.30
N ARG A 53 10.73 -4.02 10.88
CA ARG A 53 10.70 -2.83 11.75
C ARG A 53 11.33 -1.61 11.09
N GLU A 54 11.86 -1.76 9.89
CA GLU A 54 12.51 -0.68 9.16
C GLU A 54 11.51 -0.02 8.20
N LYS A 55 11.33 1.29 8.34
CA LYS A 55 10.53 2.08 7.41
C LYS A 55 11.35 2.33 6.15
N VAL A 56 10.93 1.73 5.04
CA VAL A 56 11.62 1.80 3.74
C VAL A 56 11.22 3.07 2.99
N PHE A 57 9.96 3.49 3.08
CA PHE A 57 9.51 4.76 2.52
C PHE A 57 8.34 5.33 3.32
N GLU A 58 8.13 6.64 3.15
CA GLU A 58 6.96 7.38 3.63
C GLU A 58 6.56 8.41 2.55
N LEU A 59 5.28 8.46 2.23
CA LEU A 59 4.73 9.37 1.23
C LEU A 59 3.40 9.93 1.74
N PRO A 60 3.13 11.23 1.59
CA PRO A 60 1.80 11.78 1.82
C PRO A 60 0.82 11.30 0.73
N ASP A 61 -0.43 11.04 1.11
CA ASP A 61 -1.50 10.63 0.21
C ASP A 61 -1.83 11.68 -0.88
N ALA A 62 -1.50 12.95 -0.62
CA ALA A 62 -1.58 14.04 -1.60
C ALA A 62 -0.73 13.82 -2.87
N LEU A 63 0.30 12.98 -2.82
CA LEU A 63 1.11 12.62 -4.00
C LEU A 63 0.48 11.49 -4.83
N ILE A 64 -0.62 10.90 -4.36
CA ILE A 64 -1.28 9.79 -5.03
C ILE A 64 -2.35 10.34 -5.95
N ASP A 65 -2.20 10.04 -7.24
CA ASP A 65 -3.26 10.32 -8.19
C ASP A 65 -4.43 9.39 -7.91
N THR A 66 -5.55 9.97 -7.48
CA THR A 66 -6.77 9.23 -7.20
C THR A 66 -7.95 10.04 -7.69
N GLN A 67 -9.01 9.33 -8.06
CA GLN A 67 -10.28 9.96 -8.36
C GLN A 67 -10.98 10.31 -7.04
N GLU A 68 -10.75 11.54 -6.60
CA GLU A 68 -11.47 12.11 -5.47
C GLU A 68 -12.97 12.19 -5.83
N LEU A 69 -13.86 11.79 -4.90
CA LEU A 69 -15.33 11.87 -5.05
C LEU A 69 -15.96 10.90 -6.07
N ALA A 70 -15.55 9.63 -6.09
CA ALA A 70 -16.42 8.60 -6.65
C ALA A 70 -17.76 8.58 -5.87
N ALA A 71 -18.89 8.39 -6.57
CA ALA A 71 -20.22 8.37 -5.93
C ALA A 71 -20.25 7.40 -4.75
N ALA A 72 -21.09 7.62 -3.74
CA ALA A 72 -21.12 6.84 -2.48
C ALA A 72 -21.17 5.30 -2.68
N ASP A 73 -21.66 4.83 -3.83
CA ASP A 73 -21.81 3.42 -4.18
C ASP A 73 -20.70 2.91 -5.13
N THR A 74 -19.72 3.74 -5.45
CA THR A 74 -18.64 3.45 -6.41
C THR A 74 -17.30 3.63 -5.70
N PRO A 75 -16.56 2.55 -5.41
CA PRO A 75 -15.17 2.68 -4.99
C PRO A 75 -14.43 3.44 -6.11
N PRO A 76 -13.53 4.40 -5.79
CA PRO A 76 -12.68 4.98 -6.80
C PRO A 76 -11.87 3.86 -7.44
N LEU A 77 -12.23 3.54 -8.69
CA LEU A 77 -11.49 2.62 -9.52
C LEU A 77 -10.55 3.49 -10.34
N SER A 78 -9.25 3.35 -10.09
CA SER A 78 -8.23 3.89 -10.98
C SER A 78 -8.47 3.33 -12.38
N MET A 79 -9.10 4.12 -13.26
CA MET A 79 -9.45 3.64 -14.60
C MET A 79 -8.25 3.59 -15.55
N ASN A 80 -7.03 4.00 -15.13
CA ASN A 80 -5.74 3.75 -15.82
C ASN A 80 -4.49 4.30 -15.08
N ALA A 81 -4.61 4.89 -13.88
CA ALA A 81 -3.52 5.53 -13.14
C ALA A 81 -3.21 4.77 -11.83
N LEU A 82 -2.61 3.59 -11.93
CA LEU A 82 -2.07 2.91 -10.73
C LEU A 82 -0.76 3.62 -10.39
N ASN A 83 -0.70 4.29 -9.24
CA ASN A 83 0.53 4.91 -8.76
C ASN A 83 1.48 3.78 -8.37
N GLU A 84 2.48 3.52 -9.22
CA GLU A 84 3.49 2.51 -8.98
C GLU A 84 4.68 3.14 -8.25
N ILE A 85 4.91 2.71 -7.01
CA ILE A 85 6.08 3.09 -6.24
C ILE A 85 7.13 2.00 -6.42
N PRO A 86 8.27 2.28 -7.09
CA PRO A 86 9.37 1.35 -7.16
C PRO A 86 10.01 1.22 -5.77
N VAL A 87 10.01 0.01 -5.22
CA VAL A 87 10.65 -0.29 -3.92
C VAL A 87 11.97 -1.00 -4.16
N GLY A 88 12.00 -1.99 -5.06
CA GLY A 88 13.22 -2.64 -5.53
C GLY A 88 13.98 -3.43 -4.47
N VAL A 89 13.31 -3.95 -3.44
CA VAL A 89 13.93 -4.64 -2.30
C VAL A 89 13.96 -6.15 -2.50
N ASP A 90 15.14 -6.75 -2.35
CA ASP A 90 15.30 -8.19 -2.21
C ASP A 90 14.85 -8.59 -0.80
N MET A 91 13.85 -9.47 -0.68
CA MET A 91 13.31 -9.87 0.62
C MET A 91 14.00 -11.14 1.11
N PRO A 92 14.81 -11.08 2.18
CA PRO A 92 15.40 -12.28 2.77
C PRO A 92 14.32 -13.28 3.17
N VAL A 93 14.64 -14.57 3.11
CA VAL A 93 13.73 -15.64 3.54
C VAL A 93 13.33 -15.42 5.00
N GLY A 94 12.03 -15.49 5.28
CA GLY A 94 11.46 -15.25 6.60
C GLY A 94 11.03 -13.81 6.86
N THR A 95 11.34 -12.87 5.95
CA THR A 95 10.94 -11.46 6.11
C THR A 95 9.56 -11.18 5.51
N THR A 96 8.89 -10.19 6.09
CA THR A 96 7.60 -9.67 5.68
C THR A 96 7.70 -8.17 5.41
N PHE A 97 7.26 -7.78 4.22
CA PHE A 97 7.04 -6.40 3.86
C PHE A 97 5.58 -6.05 4.09
N LYS A 98 5.29 -4.90 4.70
CA LYS A 98 3.94 -4.41 4.96
C LYS A 98 3.75 -3.01 4.43
N VAL A 99 2.53 -2.72 4.01
CA VAL A 99 2.07 -1.37 3.71
C VAL A 99 1.19 -0.91 4.87
N ALA A 100 1.42 0.32 5.32
CA ALA A 100 0.68 0.93 6.40
C ALA A 100 0.07 2.28 5.97
N LEU A 101 -1.07 2.60 6.56
CA LEU A 101 -1.73 3.88 6.42
C LEU A 101 -1.83 4.53 7.80
N GLU A 102 -1.11 5.62 8.00
CA GLU A 102 -1.23 6.50 9.16
C GLU A 102 -2.28 7.56 8.83
N SER A 103 -3.48 7.39 9.39
CA SER A 103 -4.59 8.28 9.10
C SER A 103 -4.57 9.52 10.00
N GLY A 104 -4.97 10.66 9.44
CA GLY A 104 -5.17 11.91 10.16
C GLY A 104 -6.40 11.84 11.09
N THR A 105 -7.27 12.85 11.04
CA THR A 105 -8.54 12.82 11.81
C THR A 105 -9.68 12.12 11.08
N THR A 106 -9.64 12.11 9.75
CA THR A 106 -10.65 11.45 8.90
C THR A 106 -10.17 10.07 8.50
N GLU A 107 -11.08 9.10 8.44
CA GLU A 107 -10.80 7.75 7.97
C GLU A 107 -10.76 7.71 6.43
N SER A 108 -9.73 7.07 5.88
CA SER A 108 -9.63 6.79 4.44
C SER A 108 -9.09 5.38 4.23
N ASP A 109 -9.56 4.70 3.19
CA ASP A 109 -9.07 3.37 2.84
C ASP A 109 -7.96 3.45 1.80
N LEU A 110 -7.02 2.51 1.87
CA LEU A 110 -5.96 2.30 0.91
C LEU A 110 -6.11 0.93 0.24
N TYR A 111 -6.05 0.92 -1.09
CA TYR A 111 -6.11 -0.28 -1.92
C TYR A 111 -4.83 -0.40 -2.72
N GLY A 112 -4.37 -1.64 -2.94
CA GLY A 112 -3.18 -1.83 -3.73
C GLY A 112 -2.83 -3.27 -4.03
N ALA A 113 -1.67 -3.44 -4.66
CA ALA A 113 -1.08 -4.74 -4.90
C ALA A 113 0.45 -4.71 -4.84
N TYR A 114 1.04 -5.76 -4.29
CA TYR A 114 2.47 -6.03 -4.38
C TYR A 114 2.80 -6.64 -5.75
N ARG A 115 3.81 -6.13 -6.45
CA ARG A 115 4.39 -6.74 -7.66
C ARG A 115 5.70 -7.44 -7.31
N TYR A 116 5.76 -8.76 -7.48
CA TYR A 116 6.93 -9.59 -7.12
C TYR A 116 7.19 -10.74 -8.09
#